data_AF-A0A2M7ZZ68-F1
#
_entry.id   AF-A0A2M7ZZ68-F1
#
_cell.length_a   1.000
_cell.length_b   1.000
_cell.length_c   1.000
_cell.angle_alpha   90.00
_cell.angle_beta   90.00
_cell.angle_gamma   90.00
#
_symmetry.space_group_name_H-M   'P 1'
#
loop_
_entity.id
_entity.type
_entity.pdbx_description
1 polymer ?
#
loop_
_entity_poly.entity_id
_entity_poly.type
_entity_poly.pdbx_seq_one_letter_code
_entity_poly.pdbx_strand_id
1 'polypeptide(L)' 'MLKMSTVEARENFSEMINQAAYGNQRVVLTRRGKPLVAVISLQELEEGTQANHSPLDAE' A
#
# COMPACT_ATOMS: atom_id res chain seq x y z
N MET A 1 7.45 5.86 4.47
CA MET A 1 6.21 5.07 4.44
C MET A 1 5.23 5.67 5.43
N LEU A 2 4.06 6.10 4.96
CA LEU A 2 2.98 6.61 5.80
C LEU A 2 2.18 5.43 6.36
N LYS A 3 1.74 5.49 7.62
CA LYS A 3 0.79 4.52 8.19
C LYS A 3 -0.53 5.24 8.43
N MET A 4 -1.62 4.62 8.00
CA MET A 4 -2.95 5.19 8.09
C MET A 4 -3.93 4.12 8.55
N SER A 5 -4.92 4.46 9.36
CA SER A 5 -5.99 3.51 9.69
C SER A 5 -6.94 3.32 8.51
N THR A 6 -7.61 2.17 8.42
CA THR A 6 -8.65 1.97 7.39
C THR A 6 -9.81 2.97 7.49
N VAL A 7 -10.01 3.59 8.66
CA VAL A 7 -11.05 4.61 8.88
C VAL A 7 -10.64 5.92 8.23
N GLU A 8 -9.43 6.42 8.52
CA GLU A 8 -8.88 7.64 7.92
C GLU A 8 -8.72 7.50 6.40
N ALA A 9 -8.32 6.32 5.93
CA ALA A 9 -8.17 6.03 4.50
C ALA A 9 -9.50 6.09 3.75
N ARG A 10 -10.61 5.73 4.40
CA ARG A 10 -11.95 5.84 3.80
C ARG A 10 -12.40 7.30 3.70
N GLU A 11 -12.06 8.11 4.71
CA GLU A 11 -12.41 9.54 4.74
C GLU A 11 -11.58 10.36 3.74
N ASN A 12 -10.31 9.99 3.55
CA ASN A 12 -9.36 10.70 2.69
C ASN A 12 -8.96 9.89 1.45
N PHE A 13 -9.87 9.04 0.95
CA PHE A 13 -9.56 8.05 -0.08
C PHE A 13 -8.97 8.67 -1.35
N SER A 14 -9.61 9.72 -1.87
CA SER A 14 -9.16 10.38 -3.09
C SER A 14 -7.77 11.01 -2.96
N GLU A 15 -7.49 11.65 -1.82
CA GLU A 15 -6.18 12.25 -1.56
C GLU A 15 -5.10 11.17 -1.41
N MET A 16 -5.39 10.10 -0.67
CA MET A 16 -4.49 8.96 -0.51
C MET A 16 -4.11 8.34 -1.86
N ILE A 17 -5.09 8.14 -2.75
CA ILE A 17 -4.84 7.60 -4.09
C ILE A 17 -3.99 8.56 -4.92
N ASN A 18 -4.27 9.86 -4.89
CA ASN A 18 -3.46 10.85 -5.60
C ASN A 18 -2.02 10.90 -5.09
N GLN A 19 -1.81 10.84 -3.78
CA GLN A 19 -0.48 10.79 -3.18
C GLN A 19 0.28 9.51 -3.54
N ALA A 20 -0.41 8.36 -3.59
CA ALA A 20 0.20 7.11 -4.00
C ALA A 20 0.52 7.08 -5.50
N ALA A 21 -0.35 7.62 -6.36
CA ALA A 21 -0.18 7.60 -7.80
C ALA A 21 0.85 8.62 -8.31
N TYR A 22 0.83 9.85 -7.77
CA TYR A 22 1.63 10.97 -8.29
C TYR A 22 2.69 11.47 -7.30
N GLY A 23 2.48 11.25 -6.00
CA GLY A 23 3.38 11.73 -4.96
C GLY A 23 4.59 10.83 -4.69
N ASN A 24 4.73 9.70 -5.40
CA ASN A 24 5.71 8.63 -5.10
C ASN A 24 5.67 8.18 -3.64
N GLN A 25 4.49 8.26 -3.00
CA GLN A 25 4.34 8.01 -1.58
C GLN A 25 3.68 6.66 -1.31
N ARG A 26 4.37 5.81 -0.56
CA ARG A 26 3.83 4.50 -0.11
C ARG A 26 3.01 4.67 1.16
N VAL A 27 1.76 4.20 1.13
CA VAL A 27 0.83 4.24 2.27
C VAL A 27 0.53 2.82 2.74
N VAL A 28 0.74 2.54 4.02
CA VAL A 28 0.41 1.27 4.66
C VAL A 28 -0.86 1.45 5.46
N LEU A 29 -1.92 0.76 5.03
CA LEU A 29 -3.18 0.68 5.74
C LEU A 29 -3.04 -0.27 6.91
N THR A 30 -3.55 0.18 8.05
CA THR A 30 -3.55 -0.57 9.29
C THR A 30 -4.97 -0.78 9.79
N ARG A 31 -5.22 -1.94 10.38
CA ARG A 31 -6.47 -2.26 11.07
C ARG A 31 -6.14 -2.77 12.45
N ARG A 32 -6.71 -2.14 13.49
CA ARG A 32 -6.40 -2.45 14.90
C ARG A 32 -4.89 -2.40 15.19
N GLY A 33 -4.19 -1.44 14.61
CA GLY A 33 -2.73 -1.26 14.77
C GLY A 33 -1.86 -2.25 13.99
N LYS A 34 -2.43 -3.23 13.27
CA LYS A 34 -1.67 -4.17 12.44
C LYS A 34 -1.64 -3.73 10.98
N PRO A 35 -0.48 -3.80 10.28
CA PRO A 35 -0.41 -3.54 8.85
C PRO A 35 -1.23 -4.60 8.08
N LEU A 36 -1.95 -4.16 7.05
CA LEU A 36 -2.86 -5.01 6.28
C LEU A 36 -2.60 -4.93 4.78
N VAL A 37 -2.55 -3.71 4.23
CA VAL A 37 -2.38 -3.47 2.78
C VAL A 37 -1.43 -2.31 2.57
N ALA A 38 -0.61 -2.38 1.52
CA ALA A 38 0.15 -1.24 1.02
C ALA A 38 -0.51 -0.70 -0.25
N VAL A 39 -0.64 0.62 -0.33
CA VAL A 39 -1.04 1.35 -1.52
C VAL A 39 0.21 2.03 -2.06
N ILE A 40 0.55 1.68 -3.31
CA ILE A 40 1.75 2.14 -4.02
C ILE A 40 1.36 2.55 -5.44
N SER A 41 2.23 3.27 -6.14
CA SER A 41 2.01 3.58 -7.56
C SER A 41 2.10 2.31 -8.42
N LEU A 42 1.47 2.33 -9.59
CA LEU A 42 1.61 1.23 -10.55
C LEU A 42 3.05 1.07 -11.04
N GLN A 43 3.78 2.17 -11.22
CA GLN A 43 5.20 2.14 -11.57
C GLN A 43 6.01 1.35 -10.53
N GLU A 44 5.78 1.63 -9.25
CA GLU A 44 6.48 0.92 -8.16
C GLU A 44 6.04 -0.55 -8.07
N LEU A 45 4.78 -0.85 -8.37
CA LEU A 45 4.29 -2.21 -8.47
C LEU A 45 4.99 -2.95 -9.63
N GLU A 46 5.12 -2.34 -10.80
CA GLU A 46 5.81 -2.91 -11.96
C GLU A 46 7.28 -3.21 -11.67
N GLU A 47 7.97 -2.29 -10.98
CA GLU A 47 9.35 -2.48 -10.50
C GLU A 47 9.45 -3.60 -9.44
N GLY A 48 8.49 -3.66 -8.51
CA GLY A 48 8.47 -4.62 -7.40
C GLY A 48 8.00 -6.04 -7.77
N THR A 49 7.25 -6.20 -8.86
CA THR A 49 6.74 -7.51 -9.32
C THR A 49 7.87 -8.42 -9.80
N GLN A 50 9.07 -7.88 -10.10
CA GLN A 50 10.25 -8.69 -10.36
C GLN A 50 10.89 -9.31 -9.10
N ALA A 51 10.55 -8.83 -7.89
CA ALA A 51 11.35 -9.10 -6.69
C ALA A 51 10.71 -10.05 -5.67
N ASN A 52 9.43 -10.44 -5.78
CA ASN A 52 8.78 -11.24 -4.73
C ASN A 52 7.73 -12.23 -5.25
N HIS A 53 8.18 -13.27 -5.94
CA HIS A 53 7.54 -14.59 -5.84
C HIS A 53 8.25 -15.33 -4.69
N SER A 54 7.72 -15.27 -3.47
CA SER A 54 8.07 -16.23 -2.41
C SER A 54 7.11 -17.42 -2.50
N PRO A 55 7.54 -18.60 -2.98
CA PRO A 55 6.70 -19.80 -3.04
C PRO A 55 6.65 -20.50 -1.68
N LEU A 56 6.11 -19.86 -0.63
CA LEU A 56 6.18 -20.39 0.74
C LEU A 56 4.84 -20.71 1.42
N ASP A 57 3.71 -20.66 0.70
CA ASP A 57 2.40 -21.07 1.25
C ASP A 57 1.82 -22.34 0.58
N ALA A 58 2.67 -23.16 -0.04
CA ALA A 58 2.30 -24.50 -0.51
C ALA A 58 3.01 -25.57 0.33
N GLU A 59 2.59 -25.68 1.60
CA GLU A 59 2.72 -26.92 2.39
C GLU A 59 1.33 -27.47 2.69
#